data_AF-A0A1C9WLQ6-F1
#
_entry.id   AF-A0A1C9WLQ6-F1
#
_cell.length_a   1.000
_cell.length_b   1.000
_cell.length_c   1.000
_cell.angle_alpha   90.00
_cell.angle_beta   90.00
_cell.angle_gamma   90.00
#
_symmetry.space_group_name_H-M   'P 1'
#
loop_
_entity.id
_entity.type
_entity.pdbx_description
1 polymer ?
#
loop_
_entity_poly.entity_id
_entity_poly.type
_entity_poly.pdbx_seq_one_letter_code
_entity_poly.pdbx_strand_id
1 'polypeptide(L)'
;MPSKVFTDQELMTVGNAVLQQYGGPPMDDSGQARKSYALMPSPPPGWYPPPVEPSECGVFHEPWQHQAQLDLTMGFAMGLVPIGGWPGPGMILLDVRSAPRDSLARADFDYTDELLSRCATFDKTESSVRGPEVYTVHLLTAPKIGEKAYAMKTSWQGRDIRLGLRVLAGTLSIDLGFNSGFAMSDADALELMEQIAQQFVDEANKPTRG
;
A
#
# COMPACT_ATOMS: atom_id res chain seq x y z
N MET A 1 10.53 12.92 -10.29
CA MET A 1 9.33 12.52 -9.54
C MET A 1 8.12 13.15 -10.21
N PRO A 2 6.97 12.45 -10.25
CA PRO A 2 5.75 12.96 -10.85
C PRO A 2 5.30 14.26 -10.19
N SER A 3 5.00 15.28 -10.99
CA SER A 3 4.59 16.61 -10.51
C SER A 3 3.11 16.91 -10.74
N LYS A 4 2.45 16.11 -11.59
CA LYS A 4 1.03 16.22 -11.91
C LYS A 4 0.19 15.45 -10.89
N VAL A 5 -0.90 16.04 -10.40
CA VAL A 5 -1.93 15.27 -9.67
C VAL A 5 -2.78 14.51 -10.69
N PHE A 6 -2.89 13.21 -10.49
CA PHE A 6 -3.63 12.31 -11.38
C PHE A 6 -5.05 12.10 -10.88
N THR A 7 -5.99 12.02 -11.80
CA THR A 7 -7.35 11.52 -11.54
C THR A 7 -7.35 10.00 -11.39
N ASP A 8 -8.43 9.42 -10.85
CA ASP A 8 -8.65 7.97 -10.78
C ASP A 8 -8.39 7.30 -12.16
N GLN A 9 -8.96 7.87 -13.22
CA GLN A 9 -8.83 7.32 -14.57
C GLN A 9 -7.40 7.32 -15.09
N GLU A 10 -6.64 8.38 -14.82
CA GLU A 10 -5.25 8.47 -15.25
C GLU A 10 -4.36 7.53 -14.44
N LEU A 11 -4.61 7.37 -13.13
CA LEU A 11 -3.92 6.37 -12.31
C LEU A 11 -4.22 4.95 -12.77
N MET A 12 -5.47 4.63 -13.12
CA MET A 12 -5.81 3.35 -13.70
C MET A 12 -5.07 3.12 -15.03
N THR A 13 -4.93 4.14 -15.88
CA THR A 13 -4.16 4.03 -17.13
C THR A 13 -2.69 3.75 -16.87
N VAL A 14 -2.04 4.47 -15.95
CA VAL A 14 -0.66 4.24 -15.54
C VAL A 14 -0.50 2.83 -14.95
N GLY A 15 -1.36 2.46 -14.01
CA GLY A 15 -1.34 1.13 -13.38
C GLY A 15 -1.55 0.01 -14.38
N ASN A 16 -2.46 0.15 -15.33
CA ASN A 16 -2.66 -0.85 -16.39
C ASN A 16 -1.41 -1.09 -17.24
N ALA A 17 -0.65 -0.03 -17.57
CA ALA A 17 0.60 -0.17 -18.31
C ALA A 17 1.68 -0.91 -17.51
N VAL A 18 1.69 -0.76 -16.19
CA VAL A 18 2.57 -1.52 -15.28
C VAL A 18 2.10 -2.98 -15.17
N LEU A 19 0.82 -3.22 -14.82
CA LEU A 19 0.26 -4.55 -14.57
C LEU A 19 0.32 -5.48 -15.79
N GLN A 20 0.22 -4.93 -17.01
CA GLN A 20 0.37 -5.69 -18.25
C GLN A 20 1.71 -6.44 -18.34
N GLN A 21 2.78 -5.89 -17.75
CA GLN A 21 4.11 -6.53 -17.76
C GLN A 21 4.15 -7.79 -16.88
N TYR A 22 3.23 -7.89 -15.93
CA TYR A 22 3.12 -9.01 -14.99
C TYR A 22 2.02 -10.01 -15.36
N GLY A 23 1.35 -9.82 -16.50
CA GLY A 23 0.23 -10.68 -16.92
C GLY A 23 -0.96 -10.65 -15.96
N GLY A 24 -1.07 -9.58 -15.15
CA GLY A 24 -2.15 -9.38 -14.20
C GLY A 24 -3.45 -8.92 -14.87
N PRO A 25 -4.58 -8.98 -14.15
CA PRO A 25 -5.79 -8.28 -14.58
C PRO A 25 -5.53 -6.77 -14.67
N PRO A 26 -6.37 -6.03 -15.42
CA PRO A 26 -6.34 -4.57 -15.33
C PRO A 26 -6.63 -4.11 -13.90
N MET A 27 -6.26 -2.86 -13.61
CA MET A 27 -6.64 -2.13 -12.40
C MET A 27 -8.17 -2.19 -12.21
N ASP A 28 -8.60 -2.24 -10.95
CA ASP A 28 -10.00 -2.24 -10.59
C ASP A 28 -10.66 -0.90 -10.96
N ASP A 29 -11.95 -0.96 -11.33
CA ASP A 29 -12.75 0.25 -11.57
C ASP A 29 -12.88 1.05 -10.28
N SER A 30 -12.12 2.14 -10.19
CA SER A 30 -12.03 2.98 -9.00
C SER A 30 -13.35 3.69 -8.69
N GLY A 31 -14.16 4.01 -9.72
CA GLY A 31 -15.49 4.57 -9.52
C GLY A 31 -16.47 3.56 -8.93
N GLN A 32 -16.42 2.31 -9.42
CA GLN A 32 -17.21 1.21 -8.88
C GLN A 32 -16.78 0.86 -7.46
N ALA A 33 -15.47 0.83 -7.20
CA ALA A 33 -14.91 0.66 -5.87
C ALA A 33 -15.48 1.72 -4.93
N ARG A 34 -15.26 3.01 -5.20
CA ARG A 34 -15.76 4.12 -4.36
C ARG A 34 -17.26 4.04 -4.09
N LYS A 35 -18.08 3.73 -5.09
CA LYS A 35 -19.53 3.50 -4.90
C LYS A 35 -19.82 2.36 -3.93
N SER A 36 -19.11 1.25 -4.08
CA SER A 36 -19.25 0.08 -3.20
C SER A 36 -18.86 0.43 -1.76
N TYR A 37 -17.77 1.19 -1.58
CA TYR A 37 -17.31 1.68 -0.28
C TYR A 37 -18.30 2.67 0.35
N ALA A 38 -18.84 3.62 -0.42
CA ALA A 38 -19.82 4.60 0.08
C ALA A 38 -21.15 3.96 0.54
N LEU A 39 -21.49 2.78 0.00
CA LEU A 39 -22.69 2.03 0.37
C LEU A 39 -22.50 1.13 1.59
N MET A 40 -21.28 1.03 2.14
CA MET A 40 -21.05 0.23 3.35
C MET A 40 -21.55 1.01 4.59
N PRO A 41 -22.62 0.56 5.26
CA PRO A 41 -23.26 1.30 6.35
C PRO A 41 -22.39 1.35 7.62
N SER A 42 -21.37 0.51 7.70
CA SER A 42 -20.30 0.57 8.68
C SER A 42 -19.06 -0.05 8.04
N PRO A 43 -17.87 0.50 8.30
CA PRO A 43 -16.63 -0.14 7.88
C PRO A 43 -16.56 -1.58 8.42
N PRO A 44 -16.26 -2.59 7.57
CA PRO A 44 -15.88 -3.91 8.03
C PRO A 44 -14.85 -3.85 9.18
N PRO A 45 -14.88 -4.81 10.12
CA PRO A 45 -13.81 -4.97 11.10
C PRO A 45 -12.44 -4.94 10.41
N GLY A 46 -11.53 -4.05 10.84
CA GLY A 46 -10.22 -3.84 10.23
C GLY A 46 -10.08 -2.59 9.34
N TRP A 47 -11.13 -1.81 9.13
CA TRP A 47 -11.06 -0.55 8.37
C TRP A 47 -10.61 0.68 9.15
N TYR A 48 -10.84 0.69 10.47
CA TYR A 48 -10.20 1.68 11.33
C TYR A 48 -8.78 1.20 11.63
N PRO A 49 -7.81 2.12 11.80
CA PRO A 49 -6.48 1.72 12.23
C PRO A 49 -6.65 0.92 13.51
N PRO A 50 -6.15 -0.33 13.57
CA PRO A 50 -6.20 -1.10 14.79
C PRO A 50 -5.49 -0.33 15.91
N PRO A 51 -5.92 -0.44 17.18
CA PRO A 51 -5.14 0.07 18.29
C PRO A 51 -3.70 -0.42 18.21
N VAL A 52 -2.75 0.49 18.39
CA VAL A 52 -1.31 0.25 18.32
C VAL A 52 -0.67 0.57 19.66
N GLU A 53 0.31 -0.21 20.09
CA GLU A 53 1.12 0.02 21.28
C GLU A 53 2.62 -0.04 20.91
N PRO A 54 3.39 1.04 21.12
CA PRO A 54 2.96 2.37 21.59
C PRO A 54 2.04 3.11 20.60
N SER A 55 1.12 3.93 21.13
CA SER A 55 0.11 4.61 20.31
C SER A 55 0.67 5.53 19.22
N GLU A 56 1.84 6.14 19.47
CA GLU A 56 2.55 6.99 18.51
C GLU A 56 3.06 6.22 17.28
N CYS A 57 3.17 4.89 17.35
CA CYS A 57 3.54 4.06 16.20
C CYS A 57 2.38 3.83 15.22
N GLY A 58 1.16 4.29 15.56
CA GLY A 58 -0.01 4.20 14.69
C GLY A 58 0.09 4.97 13.37
N VAL A 59 1.11 5.83 13.20
CA VAL A 59 1.43 6.50 11.94
C VAL A 59 1.98 5.56 10.86
N PHE A 60 2.47 4.37 11.25
CA PHE A 60 2.95 3.36 10.30
C PHE A 60 1.81 2.44 9.91
N HIS A 61 1.19 2.75 8.77
CA HIS A 61 0.00 2.07 8.30
C HIS A 61 0.39 0.85 7.48
N GLU A 62 -0.21 -0.30 7.79
CA GLU A 62 -0.14 -1.46 6.92
C GLU A 62 -0.73 -1.18 5.54
N PRO A 63 -0.29 -1.95 4.53
CA PRO A 63 -1.02 -2.04 3.27
C PRO A 63 -2.48 -2.42 3.52
N TRP A 64 -3.37 -2.05 2.59
CA TRP A 64 -4.80 -2.41 2.62
C TRP A 64 -5.66 -1.64 3.60
N GLN A 65 -5.16 -0.55 4.17
CA GLN A 65 -6.02 0.36 4.92
C GLN A 65 -6.92 1.14 3.98
N HIS A 66 -8.23 0.83 4.04
CA HIS A 66 -9.26 1.31 3.12
C HIS A 66 -9.57 2.83 3.18
N GLN A 67 -8.76 3.60 3.89
CA GLN A 67 -8.93 5.05 4.03
C GLN A 67 -8.69 5.77 2.70
N ALA A 68 -7.82 5.22 1.85
CA ALA A 68 -7.49 5.79 0.54
C ALA A 68 -8.70 5.89 -0.41
N GLN A 69 -9.59 4.88 -0.36
CA GLN A 69 -10.77 4.74 -1.19
C GLN A 69 -11.86 5.74 -0.79
N LEU A 70 -11.89 6.11 0.50
CA LEU A 70 -12.87 7.01 1.10
C LEU A 70 -12.48 8.48 0.95
N ASP A 71 -11.21 8.79 0.71
CA ASP A 71 -10.77 10.15 0.42
C ASP A 71 -11.08 10.51 -1.03
N LEU A 72 -12.21 11.22 -1.23
CA LEU A 72 -12.64 11.71 -2.54
C LEU A 72 -11.84 12.92 -3.03
N THR A 73 -10.94 13.48 -2.21
CA THR A 73 -10.13 14.64 -2.58
C THR A 73 -8.84 14.26 -3.32
N MET A 74 -8.53 12.96 -3.35
CA MET A 74 -7.34 12.39 -3.97
C MET A 74 -7.73 11.45 -5.11
N GLY A 75 -6.92 11.42 -6.18
CA GLY A 75 -7.02 10.34 -7.17
C GLY A 75 -6.67 8.99 -6.53
N PHE A 76 -7.33 7.93 -6.96
CA PHE A 76 -7.15 6.58 -6.44
C PHE A 76 -7.18 5.53 -7.56
N ALA A 77 -6.34 4.50 -7.44
CA ALA A 77 -6.45 3.27 -8.21
C ALA A 77 -5.95 2.06 -7.40
N MET A 78 -6.56 0.89 -7.62
CA MET A 78 -6.17 -0.38 -7.01
C MET A 78 -5.96 -1.45 -8.07
N GLY A 79 -5.07 -2.41 -7.82
CA GLY A 79 -4.92 -3.57 -8.65
C GLY A 79 -4.19 -4.73 -7.96
N LEU A 80 -4.02 -5.80 -8.72
CA LEU A 80 -3.38 -7.04 -8.28
C LEU A 80 -2.25 -7.42 -9.22
N VAL A 81 -1.08 -7.68 -8.66
CA VAL A 81 0.06 -8.27 -9.38
C VAL A 81 0.14 -9.75 -9.00
N PRO A 82 -0.16 -10.68 -9.93
CA PRO A 82 -0.03 -12.09 -9.65
C PRO A 82 1.45 -12.50 -9.56
N ILE A 83 1.77 -13.31 -8.56
CA ILE A 83 3.07 -13.97 -8.46
C ILE A 83 2.97 -15.30 -9.20
N GLY A 84 3.83 -15.52 -10.21
CA GLY A 84 3.86 -16.76 -10.99
C GLY A 84 2.82 -16.85 -12.11
N GLY A 85 2.18 -15.74 -12.49
CA GLY A 85 1.15 -15.67 -13.53
C GLY A 85 -0.28 -15.80 -12.99
N TRP A 86 -1.29 -15.49 -13.82
CA TRP A 86 -2.70 -15.52 -13.41
C TRP A 86 -3.42 -16.81 -13.86
N PRO A 87 -4.11 -17.55 -12.96
CA PRO A 87 -4.10 -17.43 -11.50
C PRO A 87 -2.82 -18.03 -10.88
N GLY A 88 -2.22 -17.34 -9.91
CA GLY A 88 -0.90 -17.69 -9.34
C GLY A 88 -0.95 -18.04 -7.85
N PRO A 89 0.13 -18.62 -7.29
CA PRO A 89 0.22 -19.01 -5.87
C PRO A 89 0.14 -17.85 -4.87
N GLY A 90 0.30 -16.60 -5.32
CA GLY A 90 0.24 -15.41 -4.47
C GLY A 90 -0.06 -14.16 -5.28
N MET A 91 -0.35 -13.06 -4.58
CA MET A 91 -0.65 -11.77 -5.19
C MET A 91 -0.04 -10.66 -4.35
N ILE A 92 0.50 -9.64 -5.03
CA ILE A 92 0.77 -8.34 -4.45
C ILE A 92 -0.43 -7.45 -4.76
N LEU A 93 -0.99 -6.88 -3.73
CA LEU A 93 -2.02 -5.85 -3.81
C LEU A 93 -1.32 -4.50 -3.97
N LEU A 94 -1.77 -3.71 -4.93
CA LEU A 94 -1.27 -2.38 -5.24
C LEU A 94 -2.39 -1.36 -5.04
N ASP A 95 -2.17 -0.39 -4.17
CA ASP A 95 -3.01 0.78 -3.95
C ASP A 95 -2.20 2.04 -4.26
N VAL A 96 -2.74 2.93 -5.10
CA VAL A 96 -2.08 4.19 -5.45
C VAL A 96 -3.01 5.35 -5.21
N ARG A 97 -2.51 6.37 -4.51
CA ARG A 97 -3.15 7.67 -4.38
C ARG A 97 -2.38 8.75 -5.10
N SER A 98 -3.10 9.74 -5.61
CA SER A 98 -2.51 10.97 -6.12
C SER A 98 -3.14 12.23 -5.56
N ALA A 99 -2.29 13.09 -5.02
CA ALA A 99 -2.64 14.40 -4.47
C ALA A 99 -1.39 15.29 -4.46
N PRO A 100 -1.50 16.59 -4.11
CA PRO A 100 -0.32 17.42 -3.85
C PRO A 100 0.61 16.73 -2.84
N ARG A 101 1.92 16.80 -3.11
CA ARG A 101 2.96 16.12 -2.34
C ARG A 101 2.84 16.33 -0.82
N ASP A 102 2.59 17.57 -0.38
CA ASP A 102 2.50 17.88 1.04
C ASP A 102 1.25 17.29 1.70
N SER A 103 0.15 17.11 0.94
CA SER A 103 -1.05 16.42 1.41
C SER A 103 -0.78 14.94 1.63
N LEU A 104 -0.09 14.28 0.70
CA LEU A 104 0.30 12.87 0.83
C LEU A 104 1.33 12.66 1.94
N ALA A 105 2.33 13.54 2.02
CA ALA A 105 3.34 13.47 3.08
C ALA A 105 2.71 13.57 4.47
N ARG A 106 1.70 14.43 4.65
CA ARG A 106 0.96 14.56 5.90
C ARG A 106 0.03 13.37 6.17
N ALA A 107 -0.59 12.81 5.13
CA ALA A 107 -1.52 11.69 5.30
C ALA A 107 -0.79 10.38 5.64
N ASP A 108 0.37 10.15 5.02
CA ASP A 108 0.97 8.81 4.95
C ASP A 108 2.40 8.73 5.48
N PHE A 109 3.06 9.88 5.68
CA PHE A 109 4.47 9.95 6.02
C PHE A 109 4.79 10.98 7.12
N ASP A 110 3.81 11.32 7.96
CA ASP A 110 3.94 12.27 9.05
C ASP A 110 4.63 11.65 10.27
N TYR A 111 5.88 11.22 10.06
CA TYR A 111 6.76 10.66 11.07
C TYR A 111 8.18 11.22 10.91
N THR A 112 8.90 11.29 12.02
CA THR A 112 10.33 11.63 12.06
C THR A 112 11.20 10.38 12.02
N ASP A 113 12.47 10.53 11.65
CA ASP A 113 13.43 9.40 11.69
C ASP A 113 13.62 8.87 13.13
N GLU A 114 13.51 9.74 14.13
CA GLU A 114 13.51 9.32 15.53
C GLU A 114 12.31 8.43 15.85
N LEU A 115 11.10 8.81 15.41
CA LEU A 115 9.90 8.01 15.61
C LEU A 115 10.00 6.67 14.87
N LEU A 116 10.51 6.68 13.63
CA LEU A 116 10.80 5.47 12.86
C LEU A 116 11.72 4.52 13.62
N SER A 117 12.79 5.03 14.25
CA SER A 117 13.72 4.23 15.04
C SER A 117 13.09 3.68 16.32
N ARG A 118 12.25 4.46 17.02
CA ARG A 118 11.57 4.02 18.24
C ARG A 118 10.47 3.00 17.96
N CYS A 119 9.79 3.15 16.84
CA CYS A 119 8.75 2.24 16.35
C CYS A 119 9.30 1.12 15.47
N ALA A 120 10.60 0.78 15.58
CA ALA A 120 11.18 -0.31 14.81
C ALA A 120 10.44 -1.65 15.04
N THR A 121 9.82 -1.82 16.20
CA THR A 121 8.90 -2.92 16.49
C THR A 121 7.79 -2.42 17.41
N PHE A 122 6.54 -2.76 17.11
CA PHE A 122 5.38 -2.39 17.90
C PHE A 122 4.25 -3.42 17.71
N ASP A 123 3.28 -3.42 18.61
CA ASP A 123 2.14 -4.33 18.54
C ASP A 123 0.89 -3.60 18.06
N LYS A 124 0.04 -4.31 17.32
CA LYS A 124 -1.31 -3.87 16.97
C LYS A 124 -2.33 -4.93 17.33
N THR A 125 -3.54 -4.49 17.63
CA THR A 125 -4.66 -5.37 17.99
C THR A 125 -5.74 -5.31 16.92
N GLU A 126 -5.89 -6.37 16.13
CA GLU A 126 -7.00 -6.46 15.16
C GLU A 126 -8.17 -7.26 15.73
N SER A 127 -9.38 -6.95 15.28
CA SER A 127 -10.56 -7.75 15.60
C SER A 127 -10.59 -9.00 14.71
N SER A 128 -10.71 -10.19 15.32
CA SER A 128 -10.93 -11.44 14.61
C SER A 128 -12.25 -12.10 15.03
N VAL A 129 -12.66 -13.14 14.30
CA VAL A 129 -13.81 -13.99 14.66
C VAL A 129 -13.66 -14.68 16.02
N ARG A 130 -12.43 -14.80 16.54
CA ARG A 130 -12.12 -15.39 17.86
C ARG A 130 -11.96 -14.35 18.97
N GLY A 131 -12.20 -13.08 18.66
CA GLY A 131 -11.90 -11.94 19.53
C GLY A 131 -10.64 -11.18 19.08
N PRO A 132 -10.20 -10.18 19.86
CA PRO A 132 -9.02 -9.40 19.53
C PRO A 132 -7.76 -10.28 19.44
N GLU A 133 -7.00 -10.14 18.36
CA GLU A 133 -5.73 -10.82 18.16
C GLU A 133 -4.60 -9.78 18.07
N VAL A 134 -3.47 -10.08 18.72
CA VAL A 134 -2.29 -9.21 18.71
C VAL A 134 -1.35 -9.66 17.59
N TYR A 135 -0.85 -8.69 16.85
CA TYR A 135 0.10 -8.84 15.78
C TYR A 135 1.30 -7.96 16.07
N THR A 136 2.50 -8.48 15.84
CA THR A 136 3.72 -7.70 15.98
C THR A 136 4.12 -7.17 14.62
N VAL A 137 4.35 -5.86 14.53
CA VAL A 137 4.82 -5.17 13.33
C VAL A 137 6.30 -4.86 13.53
N HIS A 138 7.10 -5.18 12.51
CA HIS A 138 8.51 -4.84 12.43
C HIS A 138 8.72 -3.90 11.25
N LEU A 139 9.25 -2.71 11.50
CA LEU A 139 9.69 -1.83 10.42
C LEU A 139 11.01 -2.36 9.85
N LEU A 140 11.08 -2.44 8.53
CA LEU A 140 12.24 -2.92 7.80
C LEU A 140 13.01 -1.75 7.21
N THR A 141 14.27 -1.99 6.87
CA THR A 141 15.01 -1.07 6.00
C THR A 141 14.29 -0.97 4.66
N ALA A 142 13.74 0.20 4.38
CA ALA A 142 13.02 0.44 3.14
C ALA A 142 13.99 0.56 1.96
N PRO A 143 13.59 0.11 0.76
CA PRO A 143 14.32 0.40 -0.47
C PRO A 143 14.42 1.91 -0.71
N LYS A 144 15.48 2.33 -1.39
CA LYS A 144 15.72 3.75 -1.71
C LYS A 144 14.96 4.15 -2.97
N ILE A 145 13.65 4.31 -2.81
CA ILE A 145 12.73 4.68 -3.87
C ILE A 145 11.87 5.88 -3.45
N GLY A 146 11.54 6.74 -4.42
CA GLY A 146 10.77 7.95 -4.14
C GLY A 146 11.55 8.98 -3.33
N GLU A 147 10.87 9.96 -2.75
CA GLU A 147 11.44 10.87 -1.78
C GLU A 147 11.46 10.27 -0.36
N LYS A 148 10.52 9.38 -0.05
CA LYS A 148 10.40 8.75 1.26
C LYS A 148 9.72 7.39 1.11
N ALA A 149 10.20 6.40 1.84
CA ALA A 149 9.60 5.07 1.86
C ALA A 149 9.73 4.45 3.25
N TYR A 150 8.79 3.60 3.61
CA TYR A 150 8.94 2.68 4.73
C TYR A 150 8.43 1.30 4.32
N ALA A 151 9.03 0.26 4.88
CA ALA A 151 8.61 -1.11 4.69
C ALA A 151 8.31 -1.72 6.06
N MET A 152 7.40 -2.68 6.10
CA MET A 152 7.05 -3.37 7.33
C MET A 152 6.76 -4.83 7.09
N LYS A 153 6.89 -5.60 8.16
CA LYS A 153 6.50 -7.00 8.23
C LYS A 153 5.60 -7.20 9.43
N THR A 154 4.55 -7.97 9.25
CA THR A 154 3.62 -8.30 10.33
C THR A 154 3.64 -9.79 10.62
N SER A 155 3.76 -10.10 11.90
CA SER A 155 3.82 -11.46 12.41
C SER A 155 2.64 -11.73 13.35
N TRP A 156 2.12 -12.95 13.29
CA TRP A 156 1.08 -13.46 14.17
C TRP A 156 1.52 -14.79 14.76
N GLN A 157 1.51 -14.89 16.10
CA GLN A 157 1.98 -16.08 16.83
C GLN A 157 3.38 -16.55 16.40
N GLY A 158 4.29 -15.59 16.17
CA GLY A 158 5.67 -15.85 15.76
C GLY A 158 5.84 -16.30 14.30
N ARG A 159 4.79 -16.19 13.48
CA ARG A 159 4.84 -16.47 12.04
C ARG A 159 4.62 -15.19 11.26
N ASP A 160 5.49 -14.93 10.29
CA ASP A 160 5.31 -13.82 9.36
C ASP A 160 4.12 -14.12 8.45
N ILE A 161 3.19 -13.16 8.37
CA ILE A 161 1.94 -13.32 7.60
C ILE A 161 1.77 -12.28 6.50
N ARG A 162 2.41 -11.10 6.64
CA ARG A 162 2.25 -9.98 5.72
C ARG A 162 3.55 -9.19 5.61
N LEU A 163 3.76 -8.63 4.43
CA LEU A 163 4.81 -7.69 4.12
C LEU A 163 4.19 -6.47 3.42
N GLY A 164 4.70 -5.29 3.73
CA GLY A 164 4.21 -4.04 3.16
C GLY A 164 5.33 -3.09 2.76
N LEU A 165 5.11 -2.34 1.69
CA LEU A 165 5.97 -1.26 1.22
C LEU A 165 5.10 -0.04 0.89
N ARG A 166 5.44 1.12 1.46
CA ARG A 166 4.81 2.38 1.09
C ARG A 166 5.85 3.39 0.63
N VAL A 167 5.55 4.07 -0.48
CA VAL A 167 6.46 4.99 -1.18
C VAL A 167 5.76 6.31 -1.48
N LEU A 168 6.39 7.42 -1.10
CA LEU A 168 6.06 8.77 -1.54
C LEU A 168 6.93 9.11 -2.75
N ALA A 169 6.30 9.40 -3.88
CA ALA A 169 6.94 9.76 -5.14
C ALA A 169 6.25 10.98 -5.77
N GLY A 170 6.66 12.19 -5.38
CA GLY A 170 6.08 13.46 -5.83
C GLY A 170 4.60 13.56 -5.47
N THR A 171 3.74 13.54 -6.47
CA THR A 171 2.27 13.55 -6.32
C THR A 171 1.66 12.16 -6.17
N LEU A 172 2.45 11.11 -5.92
CA LEU A 172 1.98 9.73 -5.73
C LEU A 172 2.32 9.20 -4.34
N SER A 173 1.37 8.49 -3.73
CA SER A 173 1.62 7.55 -2.63
C SER A 173 1.28 6.16 -3.12
N ILE A 174 2.27 5.28 -3.17
CA ILE A 174 2.16 3.90 -3.66
C ILE A 174 2.25 2.98 -2.44
N ASP A 175 1.24 2.14 -2.25
CA ASP A 175 1.11 1.20 -1.16
C ASP A 175 1.01 -0.22 -1.73
N LEU A 176 1.92 -1.09 -1.33
CA LEU A 176 2.07 -2.44 -1.83
C LEU A 176 2.02 -3.40 -0.66
N GLY A 177 1.17 -4.41 -0.76
CA GLY A 177 1.02 -5.42 0.27
C GLY A 177 1.11 -6.83 -0.29
N PHE A 178 1.84 -7.68 0.41
CA PHE A 178 1.99 -9.10 0.10
C PHE A 178 1.61 -9.94 1.32
N ASN A 179 0.78 -10.96 1.13
CA ASN A 179 0.58 -11.98 2.15
C ASN A 179 1.67 -13.03 1.98
N SER A 180 2.53 -13.21 2.98
CA SER A 180 3.76 -14.05 2.93
C SER A 180 3.50 -15.57 2.81
N GLY A 181 2.27 -15.98 2.50
CA GLY A 181 1.86 -17.36 2.35
C GLY A 181 2.53 -18.05 1.17
N PHE A 182 3.63 -18.77 1.43
CA PHE A 182 4.32 -19.80 0.62
C PHE A 182 4.68 -19.48 -0.85
N ALA A 183 4.27 -18.36 -1.42
CA ALA A 183 4.47 -18.05 -2.84
C ALA A 183 5.89 -17.56 -3.18
N MET A 184 6.56 -16.91 -2.21
CA MET A 184 7.92 -16.37 -2.33
C MET A 184 8.50 -16.01 -0.95
N SER A 185 9.82 -15.77 -0.89
CA SER A 185 10.45 -15.25 0.32
C SER A 185 10.13 -13.76 0.53
N ASP A 186 10.22 -13.27 1.77
CA ASP A 186 10.01 -11.84 2.07
C ASP A 186 10.98 -10.93 1.32
N ALA A 187 12.22 -11.37 1.12
CA ALA A 187 13.24 -10.59 0.41
C ALA A 187 12.87 -10.45 -1.07
N ASP A 188 12.51 -11.55 -1.73
CA ASP A 188 12.09 -11.53 -3.13
C ASP A 188 10.78 -10.73 -3.31
N ALA A 189 9.86 -10.82 -2.34
CA ALA A 189 8.64 -10.04 -2.33
C ALA A 189 8.93 -8.54 -2.22
N LEU A 190 9.82 -8.13 -1.32
CA LEU A 190 10.19 -6.73 -1.16
C LEU A 190 10.88 -6.18 -2.40
N GLU A 191 11.78 -6.95 -3.01
CA GLU A 191 12.44 -6.59 -4.26
C GLU A 191 11.42 -6.43 -5.40
N LEU A 192 10.47 -7.35 -5.54
CA LEU A 192 9.41 -7.24 -6.54
C LEU A 192 8.52 -6.02 -6.29
N MET A 193 8.14 -5.75 -5.04
CA MET A 193 7.38 -4.54 -4.68
C MET A 193 8.14 -3.25 -5.01
N GLU A 194 9.46 -3.21 -4.74
CA GLU A 194 10.32 -2.08 -5.15
C GLU A 194 10.30 -1.89 -6.66
N GLN A 195 10.45 -2.97 -7.44
CA GLN A 195 10.41 -2.91 -8.90
C GLN A 195 9.06 -2.38 -9.42
N ILE A 196 7.94 -2.88 -8.88
CA ILE A 196 6.60 -2.44 -9.24
C ILE A 196 6.42 -0.94 -8.94
N ALA A 197 6.81 -0.50 -7.74
CA ALA A 197 6.74 0.90 -7.36
C ALA A 197 7.59 1.78 -8.29
N GLN A 198 8.81 1.35 -8.64
CA GLN A 198 9.69 2.12 -9.53
C GLN A 198 9.10 2.23 -10.93
N GLN A 199 8.58 1.13 -11.48
CA GLN A 199 7.92 1.14 -12.78
C GLN A 199 6.70 2.05 -12.81
N PHE A 200 5.91 2.07 -11.73
CA PHE A 200 4.77 2.98 -11.62
C PHE A 200 5.22 4.44 -11.62
N VAL A 201 6.28 4.77 -10.87
CA VAL A 201 6.89 6.10 -10.87
C VAL A 201 7.39 6.47 -12.28
N ASP A 202 8.08 5.56 -12.95
CA ASP A 202 8.62 5.78 -14.30
C ASP A 202 7.51 5.99 -15.33
N GLU A 203 6.46 5.18 -15.28
CA GLU A 203 5.28 5.30 -16.16
C GLU A 203 4.55 6.64 -15.92
N ALA A 204 4.36 7.03 -14.66
CA ALA A 204 3.74 8.31 -14.31
C ALA A 204 4.56 9.54 -14.74
N ASN A 205 5.87 9.40 -14.91
CA ASN A 205 6.73 10.47 -15.44
C ASN A 205 6.68 10.57 -16.97
N LYS A 206 6.10 9.60 -17.68
CA LYS A 206 5.99 9.66 -19.13
C LYS A 206 5.04 10.80 -19.55
N PRO A 207 5.34 11.52 -20.63
CA PRO A 207 4.38 12.46 -21.20
C PRO A 207 3.11 11.71 -21.58
N THR A 208 1.96 12.12 -21.05
CA THR A 208 0.66 11.63 -21.52
C THR A 208 0.57 11.91 -23.02
N ARG A 209 0.57 10.87 -23.85
CA ARG A 209 0.22 11.02 -25.28
C ARG A 209 -1.26 11.42 -25.33
N GLY A 210 -1.50 12.70 -25.57
CA GLY A 210 -2.82 13.23 -25.89
C GLY A 210 -3.30 12.79 -27.26
#